data_AF-C0DWN5-F1
#
_entry.id   AF-C0DWN5-F1
#
_cell.length_a   1.000
_cell.length_b   1.000
_cell.length_c   1.000
_cell.angle_alpha   90.00
_cell.angle_beta   90.00
_cell.angle_gamma   90.00
#
_symmetry.space_group_name_H-M   'P 1'
#
loop_
_entity.id
_entity.type
_entity.pdbx_description
1 polymer ?
#
loop_
_entity_poly.entity_id
_entity_poly.type
_entity_poly.pdbx_seq_one_letter_code
_entity_poly.pdbx_strand_id
1 'polypeptide(L)'
;MFKKLLPALFLLALIPSAAANGPTYSTRDLFISRCTGETATTGISRQSAANICACTFDQISSRYGSNWPQALDSQDIGNKPELTRFIDTATRQCVSRHMSR
;
A
#
# COMPACT_ATOMS: atom_id res chain seq x y z
N MET A 1 -14.92 -1.43 10.72
CA MET A 1 -14.11 -2.30 9.84
C MET A 1 -12.85 -1.64 9.25
N PHE A 2 -12.82 -0.32 8.99
CA PHE A 2 -11.64 0.40 8.46
C PHE A 2 -10.35 0.36 9.31
N LYS A 3 -10.48 0.20 10.64
CA LYS A 3 -9.35 0.17 11.58
C LYS A 3 -8.35 -0.99 11.31
N LYS A 4 -8.79 -2.03 10.59
CA LYS A 4 -7.99 -3.22 10.24
C LYS A 4 -7.34 -3.15 8.85
N LEU A 5 -7.65 -2.15 8.02
CA LEU A 5 -7.00 -1.96 6.71
C LEU A 5 -5.63 -1.29 6.84
N LEU A 6 -5.45 -0.48 7.89
CA LEU A 6 -4.19 0.18 8.24
C LEU A 6 -3.03 -0.80 8.49
N PRO A 7 -3.18 -1.86 9.33
CA PRO A 7 -2.09 -2.82 9.54
C PRO A 7 -1.72 -3.63 8.29
N ALA A 8 -2.67 -3.89 7.39
CA ALA A 8 -2.42 -4.62 6.13
C ALA A 8 -1.53 -3.81 5.16
N LEU A 9 -1.74 -2.49 5.08
CA LEU A 9 -0.81 -1.59 4.38
C LEU A 9 0.48 -1.34 5.18
N PHE A 10 0.46 -1.51 6.50
CA PHE A 10 1.66 -1.35 7.33
C PHE A 10 2.68 -2.50 7.15
N LEU A 11 2.24 -3.69 6.73
CA LEU A 11 3.12 -4.82 6.36
C LEU A 11 3.93 -4.56 5.08
N LEU A 12 3.69 -3.43 4.40
CA LEU A 12 4.48 -2.97 3.26
C LEU A 12 5.92 -2.58 3.62
N ALA A 13 6.26 -2.53 4.92
CA ALA A 13 7.65 -2.41 5.36
C ALA A 13 8.45 -3.73 5.27
N LEU A 14 7.83 -4.87 4.95
CA LEU A 14 8.52 -6.15 4.72
C LEU A 14 8.75 -6.38 3.23
N ILE A 15 9.37 -5.43 2.54
CA ILE A 15 9.93 -5.71 1.22
C ILE A 15 11.31 -6.32 1.48
N PRO A 16 11.53 -7.60 1.16
CA PRO A 16 12.88 -8.13 1.18
C PRO A 16 13.70 -7.31 0.21
N SER A 17 14.81 -6.76 0.70
CA SER A 17 15.85 -6.11 -0.08
C SER A 17 16.05 -6.91 -1.36
N ALA A 18 16.01 -6.23 -2.51
CA ALA A 18 16.14 -6.84 -3.83
C ALA A 18 17.38 -7.73 -3.90
N ALA A 19 17.21 -9.02 -3.65
CA ALA A 19 18.24 -10.03 -3.79
C ALA A 19 17.54 -11.40 -3.86
N ALA A 20 16.81 -11.63 -4.95
CA ALA A 20 16.80 -12.89 -5.70
C ALA A 20 15.51 -13.06 -6.53
N ASN A 21 15.72 -13.36 -7.81
CA ASN A 21 14.84 -14.11 -8.72
C ASN A 21 13.87 -13.34 -9.62
N GLY A 22 14.17 -13.40 -10.93
CA GLY A 22 13.14 -13.49 -11.97
C GLY A 22 12.58 -12.16 -12.45
N PRO A 23 11.73 -12.19 -13.51
CA PRO A 23 11.48 -11.07 -14.42
C PRO A 23 11.12 -9.81 -13.64
N THR A 24 11.67 -8.68 -14.07
CA THR A 24 11.49 -7.32 -13.52
C THR A 24 10.03 -6.99 -13.23
N TYR A 25 9.51 -7.45 -12.11
CA TYR A 25 8.23 -6.99 -11.58
C TYR A 25 8.47 -5.60 -11.01
N SER A 26 7.77 -4.62 -11.56
CA SER A 26 7.83 -3.25 -11.07
C SER A 26 7.48 -3.24 -9.58
N THR A 27 8.17 -2.44 -8.76
CA THR A 27 7.88 -2.27 -7.32
C THR A 27 6.38 -2.04 -7.06
N ARG A 28 5.71 -1.36 -8.00
CA ARG A 28 4.26 -1.14 -8.05
C ARG A 28 3.44 -2.43 -8.14
N ASP A 29 3.80 -3.37 -9.02
CA ASP A 29 3.03 -4.60 -9.21
C ASP A 29 3.17 -5.54 -8.00
N LEU A 30 4.38 -5.63 -7.43
CA LEU A 30 4.62 -6.37 -6.19
C LEU A 30 3.80 -5.80 -5.03
N PHE A 31 3.80 -4.47 -4.91
CA PHE A 31 2.99 -3.76 -3.93
C PHE A 31 1.50 -4.06 -4.08
N ILE A 32 0.97 -3.87 -5.30
CA ILE A 32 -0.46 -4.04 -5.58
C ILE A 32 -0.86 -5.49 -5.32
N SER A 33 -0.08 -6.47 -5.77
CA SER A 33 -0.38 -7.89 -5.56
C SER A 33 -0.49 -8.24 -4.08
N ARG A 34 0.48 -7.81 -3.26
CA ARG A 34 0.47 -8.09 -1.81
C ARG A 34 -0.66 -7.35 -1.09
N CYS A 35 -0.79 -6.05 -1.32
CA CYS A 35 -1.85 -5.24 -0.73
C CYS A 35 -3.24 -5.80 -1.10
N THR A 36 -3.42 -6.26 -2.34
CA THR A 36 -4.67 -6.86 -2.80
C THR A 36 -5.00 -8.14 -2.04
N GLY A 37 -4.01 -9.03 -1.86
CA GLY A 37 -4.16 -10.26 -1.09
C GLY A 37 -4.63 -9.99 0.33
N GLU A 38 -3.93 -9.11 1.04
CA GLU A 38 -4.26 -8.73 2.42
C GLU A 38 -5.62 -8.03 2.52
N THR A 39 -5.88 -7.08 1.63
CA THR A 39 -7.15 -6.33 1.62
C THR A 39 -8.33 -7.25 1.33
N ALA A 40 -8.16 -8.23 0.43
CA ALA A 40 -9.22 -9.19 0.12
C ALA A 40 -9.60 -10.09 1.30
N THR A 41 -8.69 -10.34 2.26
CA THR A 41 -9.01 -11.11 3.49
C THR A 41 -10.07 -10.41 4.36
N THR A 42 -10.28 -9.10 4.16
CA THR A 42 -11.25 -8.31 4.92
C THR A 42 -12.69 -8.44 4.41
N GLY A 43 -12.94 -9.33 3.44
CA GLY A 43 -14.25 -9.52 2.79
C GLY A 43 -14.48 -8.60 1.59
N ILE A 44 -13.46 -7.83 1.20
CA ILE A 44 -13.46 -6.98 0.00
C ILE A 44 -13.20 -7.84 -1.25
N SER A 45 -13.93 -7.59 -2.35
CA SER A 45 -13.65 -8.22 -3.64
C SER A 45 -12.21 -7.95 -4.10
N ARG A 46 -11.55 -8.98 -4.63
CA ARG A 46 -10.17 -8.91 -5.11
C ARG A 46 -9.96 -7.77 -6.13
N GLN A 47 -10.96 -7.50 -6.97
CA GLN A 47 -10.92 -6.39 -7.93
C GLN A 47 -10.93 -5.02 -7.24
N SER A 48 -11.81 -4.83 -6.26
CA SER A 48 -11.90 -3.58 -5.50
C SER A 48 -10.66 -3.39 -4.61
N ALA A 49 -10.13 -4.46 -4.03
CA ALA A 49 -8.86 -4.46 -3.32
C ALA A 49 -7.71 -4.00 -4.24
N ALA A 50 -7.61 -4.54 -5.46
CA ALA A 50 -6.59 -4.12 -6.43
C ALA A 50 -6.71 -2.63 -6.79
N ASN A 51 -7.94 -2.14 -7.01
CA ASN A 51 -8.18 -0.73 -7.30
C ASN A 51 -7.77 0.19 -6.13
N ILE A 52 -8.10 -0.21 -4.89
CA ILE A 52 -7.70 0.53 -3.68
C ILE A 52 -6.17 0.58 -3.57
N CYS A 53 -5.51 -0.57 -3.73
CA CYS A 53 -4.07 -0.68 -3.60
C CYS A 53 -3.32 0.12 -4.68
N ALA A 54 -3.80 0.09 -5.93
CA ALA A 54 -3.26 0.91 -7.00
C ALA A 54 -3.42 2.41 -6.69
N CYS A 55 -4.62 2.84 -6.29
CA CYS A 55 -4.89 4.23 -5.91
C CYS A 55 -3.98 4.69 -4.76
N THR A 56 -3.79 3.87 -3.72
CA THR A 56 -2.93 4.21 -2.59
C THR A 56 -1.47 4.33 -3.03
N PHE A 57 -0.98 3.43 -3.90
CA PHE A 57 0.36 3.51 -4.45
C PHE A 57 0.58 4.81 -5.21
N ASP A 58 -0.35 5.19 -6.09
CA ASP A 58 -0.23 6.40 -6.92
C ASP A 58 -0.27 7.68 -6.07
N GLN A 59 -1.13 7.71 -5.03
CA GLN A 59 -1.17 8.82 -4.07
C GLN A 59 0.15 9.01 -3.33
N ILE A 60 0.77 7.91 -2.86
CA ILE A 60 2.04 7.98 -2.15
C ILE A 60 3.18 8.35 -3.10
N SER A 61 3.17 7.78 -4.30
CA SER A 61 4.16 8.07 -5.35
C SER A 61 4.16 9.53 -5.78
N SER A 62 2.99 10.18 -5.77
CA SER A 62 2.86 11.62 -6.07
C SER A 62 3.68 12.51 -5.12
N ARG A 63 3.88 12.08 -3.87
CA ARG A 63 4.62 12.85 -2.86
C ARG A 63 6.05 12.35 -2.64
N TYR A 64 6.27 11.03 -2.69
CA TYR A 64 7.53 10.40 -2.30
C TYR A 64 8.29 9.75 -3.46
N GLY A 65 7.79 9.86 -4.70
CA GLY A 65 8.35 9.22 -5.89
C GLY A 65 7.93 7.75 -6.02
N SER A 66 8.03 7.18 -7.22
CA SER A 66 7.57 5.81 -7.52
C SER A 66 8.37 4.71 -6.82
N ASN A 67 9.58 5.01 -6.32
CA ASN A 67 10.42 4.09 -5.57
C ASN A 67 10.20 4.17 -4.05
N TRP A 68 9.19 4.92 -3.59
CA TRP A 68 8.88 5.07 -2.17
C TRP A 68 8.81 3.77 -1.38
N PRO A 69 8.35 2.61 -1.90
CA PRO A 69 8.29 1.38 -1.10
C PRO A 69 9.68 0.86 -0.74
N GLN A 70 10.70 1.19 -1.53
CA GLN A 70 12.09 0.85 -1.24
C GLN A 70 12.79 1.93 -0.39
N ALA A 71 12.30 3.17 -0.45
CA ALA A 71 12.88 4.30 0.26
C ALA A 71 12.29 4.50 1.66
N LEU A 72 11.10 3.98 1.93
CA LEU A 72 10.40 4.08 3.21
C LEU A 72 10.45 2.73 3.92
N ASP A 73 11.20 2.64 5.00
CA ASP A 73 11.19 1.48 5.90
C ASP A 73 10.14 1.63 7.02
N SER A 74 9.86 0.53 7.73
CA SER A 74 9.09 0.51 8.98
C SER A 74 9.50 1.61 9.97
N GLN A 75 10.80 1.89 10.07
CA GLN A 75 11.33 2.92 10.95
C GLN A 75 10.94 4.33 10.51
N ASP A 76 10.97 4.63 9.20
CA ASP A 76 10.53 5.93 8.69
C ASP A 76 9.05 6.18 8.96
N ILE A 77 8.22 5.16 8.80
CA ILE A 77 6.78 5.24 9.04
C ILE A 77 6.50 5.46 10.54
N GLY A 78 7.18 4.72 11.41
CA GLY A 78 7.04 4.86 12.86
C GLY A 78 7.58 6.18 13.42
N ASN A 79 8.66 6.72 12.83
CA ASN A 79 9.32 7.93 13.30
C ASN A 79 8.77 9.23 12.68
N LYS A 80 8.02 9.15 11.57
CA LYS A 80 7.46 10.31 10.87
C LYS A 80 5.93 10.31 10.98
N PRO A 81 5.34 11.01 11.99
CA PRO A 81 3.89 11.04 12.17
C PRO A 81 3.14 11.66 10.98
N GLU A 82 3.77 12.61 10.29
CA GLU A 82 3.26 13.22 9.04
C GLU A 82 3.13 12.19 7.92
N LEU A 83 4.11 11.31 7.75
CA LEU A 83 4.09 10.24 6.75
C LEU A 83 2.96 9.25 7.06
N THR A 84 2.87 8.81 8.32
CA THR A 84 1.79 7.91 8.75
C THR A 84 0.41 8.52 8.54
N ARG A 85 0.19 9.79 8.91
CA ARG A 85 -1.08 10.51 8.65
C ARG A 85 -1.40 10.61 7.17
N PHE A 86 -0.39 10.87 6.35
CA PHE A 86 -0.57 10.99 4.92
C PHE A 86 -0.95 9.64 4.28
N ILE A 87 -0.23 8.56 4.59
CA ILE A 87 -0.52 7.21 4.09
C ILE A 87 -1.95 6.80 4.48
N ASP A 88 -2.32 7.03 5.74
CA ASP A 88 -3.65 6.76 6.24
C ASP A 88 -4.74 7.58 5.51
N THR A 89 -4.51 8.87 5.29
CA THR A 89 -5.45 9.74 4.58
C THR A 89 -5.63 9.31 3.13
N ALA A 90 -4.52 9.03 2.44
CA ALA A 90 -4.52 8.53 1.06
C ALA A 90 -5.32 7.21 0.96
N THR A 91 -5.05 6.28 1.87
CA THR A 91 -5.76 5.00 1.96
C THR A 91 -7.26 5.21 2.16
N ARG A 92 -7.67 6.03 3.13
CA ARG A 92 -9.10 6.30 3.39
C ARG A 92 -9.80 6.89 2.17
N GLN A 93 -9.16 7.81 1.46
CA GLN A 93 -9.72 8.38 0.24
C GLN A 93 -9.87 7.33 -0.86
N CYS A 94 -8.87 6.48 -1.07
CA CYS A 94 -8.92 5.41 -2.06
C CYS A 94 -9.99 4.37 -1.74
N VAL A 95 -10.10 3.95 -0.48
CA VAL A 95 -11.17 3.04 -0.04
C VAL A 95 -12.54 3.69 -0.25
N SER A 96 -12.74 4.94 0.17
CA SER A 96 -14.02 5.65 -0.06
C SER A 96 -14.40 5.71 -1.54
N ARG A 97 -13.44 5.98 -2.42
CA ARG A 97 -13.65 6.02 -3.89
C ARG A 97 -14.02 4.67 -4.49
N HIS A 98 -13.44 3.58 -3.99
CA HIS A 98 -13.56 2.25 -4.59
C HIS A 98 -14.49 1.28 -3.82
N MET A 99 -15.01 1.68 -2.66
CA MET A 99 -16.01 0.95 -1.86
C MET A 99 -17.39 1.60 -1.82
N SER A 100 -17.58 2.82 -2.34
CA SER A 100 -18.90 3.51 -2.32
C SER A 100 -19.92 2.95 -3.33
N ARG A 101 -19.93 1.63 -3.57
CA ARG A 101 -20.94 0.97 -4.41
C ARG A 101 -21.39 -0.34 -3.78
#